data_AF-A0A8S9W078-F1
#
_entry.id   AF-A0A8S9W078-F1
#
_cell.length_a   1.000
_cell.length_b   1.000
_cell.length_c   1.000
_cell.angle_alpha   90.00
_cell.angle_beta   90.00
_cell.angle_gamma   90.00
#
_symmetry.space_group_name_H-M   'P 1'
#
loop_
_entity.id
_entity.type
_entity.pdbx_description
1 polymer ?
#
loop_
_entity_poly.entity_id
_entity_poly.type
_entity_poly.pdbx_seq_one_letter_code
_entity_poly.pdbx_strand_id
1 'polypeptide(L)'
;MIALSHIIPEITYPDLPTFGFGRFLNGGTFTNDGIFRSIIPPFCPKCGVMMNRNGYNTYCKKHIGSIKMGRYICPICKESCEEDRSFWEELKGNLFGCMDTIYQKLRFCHVLYAGISKTMELIFPKGKKHNPEYIHGVGREDMHPACA
;
A
#
# COMPACT_ATOMS: atom_id res chain seq x y z
N MET A 1 38.01 5.37 1.03
CA MET A 1 37.14 4.34 1.65
C MET A 1 36.69 4.88 2.99
N ILE A 2 35.46 5.40 3.09
CA ILE A 2 34.88 5.80 4.36
C ILE A 2 34.08 4.58 4.85
N ALA A 3 34.48 4.06 6.00
CA ALA A 3 33.90 2.88 6.61
C ALA A 3 32.41 3.12 6.92
N LEU A 4 31.55 2.27 6.36
CA LEU A 4 30.11 2.24 6.63
C LEU A 4 29.76 1.87 8.08
N SER A 5 30.76 1.64 8.94
CA SER A 5 30.61 1.21 10.33
C SER A 5 30.32 2.33 11.33
N HIS A 6 30.28 3.60 10.91
CA HIS A 6 30.16 4.73 11.84
C HIS A 6 28.93 5.63 11.64
N ILE A 7 28.00 5.29 10.73
CA ILE A 7 26.74 6.05 10.53
C ILE A 7 25.52 5.29 11.11
N ILE A 8 25.71 4.09 11.67
CA ILE A 8 24.64 3.33 12.32
C ILE A 8 25.00 3.06 13.80
N PRO A 9 25.09 4.09 14.63
CA PRO A 9 24.67 3.94 16.01
C PRO A 9 23.80 5.14 16.39
N GLU A 10 22.48 4.98 16.27
CA GLU A 10 21.38 5.83 16.82
C GLU A 10 20.16 5.91 15.90
N ILE A 11 19.84 4.83 15.16
CA ILE A 11 18.43 4.60 14.86
C ILE A 11 17.87 3.90 16.09
N THR A 12 17.62 4.70 17.13
CA THR A 12 16.85 4.25 18.28
C THR A 12 15.53 3.73 17.71
N TYR A 13 15.19 2.50 18.07
CA TYR A 13 14.01 1.79 17.59
C TYR A 13 12.62 2.45 17.82
N PRO A 14 12.39 3.54 18.62
CA PRO A 14 11.06 4.12 18.73
C PRO A 14 10.64 5.03 17.56
N ASP A 15 11.56 5.40 16.65
CA ASP A 15 11.28 6.40 15.60
C ASP A 15 10.94 5.80 14.23
N LEU A 16 10.95 4.46 14.09
CA LEU A 16 10.30 3.85 12.95
C LEU A 16 8.79 3.92 13.25
N PRO A 17 7.94 4.49 12.39
CA PRO A 17 6.50 4.37 12.57
C PRO A 17 6.21 2.88 12.67
N THR A 18 5.83 2.42 13.87
CA THR A 18 5.50 1.04 14.15
C THR A 18 4.48 0.64 13.10
N PHE A 19 4.93 -0.12 12.09
CA PHE A 19 4.12 -0.46 10.94
C PHE A 19 3.11 -1.50 11.41
N GLY A 20 2.04 -1.02 12.03
CA GLY A 20 1.02 -1.85 12.63
C GLY A 20 0.05 -2.30 11.55
N PHE A 21 0.40 -3.34 10.80
CA PHE A 21 -0.58 -4.08 9.99
C PHE A 21 -1.81 -4.51 10.82
N GLY A 22 -1.64 -4.66 12.14
CA GLY A 22 -2.67 -5.12 13.07
C GLY A 22 -3.90 -4.21 13.17
N ARG A 23 -3.77 -2.89 13.01
CA ARG A 23 -4.95 -1.99 13.07
C ARG A 23 -5.91 -2.21 11.90
N PHE A 24 -5.40 -2.71 10.77
CA PHE A 24 -6.13 -2.85 9.51
C PHE A 24 -6.92 -4.14 9.37
N LEU A 25 -6.60 -5.15 10.17
CA LEU A 25 -7.28 -6.45 10.13
C LEU A 25 -8.47 -6.52 11.09
N ASN A 26 -8.84 -5.41 11.74
CA ASN A 26 -10.00 -5.35 12.62
C ASN A 26 -11.28 -5.59 11.81
N GLY A 27 -11.68 -6.86 11.70
CA GLY A 27 -12.80 -7.33 10.89
C GLY A 27 -12.43 -7.79 9.47
N GLY A 28 -11.18 -7.59 9.04
CA GLY A 28 -10.67 -7.95 7.71
C GLY A 28 -9.69 -9.13 7.72
N THR A 29 -9.59 -9.87 6.62
CA THR A 29 -8.68 -11.01 6.45
C THR A 29 -8.21 -11.13 5.01
N PHE A 30 -7.08 -11.80 4.82
CA PHE A 30 -6.61 -12.23 3.51
C PHE A 30 -6.90 -13.71 3.31
N THR A 31 -7.46 -14.07 2.16
CA THR A 31 -7.57 -15.48 1.76
C THR A 31 -6.20 -16.02 1.33
N ASN A 32 -6.08 -17.34 1.21
CA ASN A 32 -4.88 -17.99 0.66
C ASN A 32 -4.52 -17.48 -0.76
N ASP A 33 -5.52 -17.02 -1.52
CA ASP A 33 -5.32 -16.43 -2.85
C ASP A 33 -4.94 -14.93 -2.83
N GLY A 34 -4.69 -14.37 -1.65
CA GLY A 34 -4.29 -12.99 -1.43
C GLY A 34 -5.43 -11.98 -1.56
N ILE A 35 -6.68 -12.39 -1.33
CA ILE A 35 -7.84 -11.49 -1.45
C ILE A 35 -8.17 -10.88 -0.10
N PHE A 36 -8.05 -9.57 0.00
CA PHE A 36 -8.48 -8.81 1.17
C PHE A 36 -10.01 -8.75 1.21
N ARG A 37 -10.59 -9.15 2.34
CA ARG A 37 -12.03 -9.10 2.57
C ARG A 37 -12.42 -9.19 4.03
N SER A 38 -13.60 -8.72 4.36
CA SER A 38 -14.22 -8.84 5.67
C SER A 38 -14.43 -10.31 6.05
N ILE A 39 -14.18 -10.60 7.33
CA ILE A 39 -14.41 -11.92 7.92
C ILE A 39 -15.89 -12.28 7.80
N ILE A 40 -16.75 -11.34 8.18
CA ILE A 40 -18.21 -11.42 8.03
C ILE A 40 -18.61 -10.61 6.79
N PRO A 41 -19.28 -11.22 5.79
CA PRO A 41 -19.78 -10.48 4.63
C PRO A 41 -20.76 -9.36 5.03
N PRO A 42 -20.81 -8.25 4.26
CA PRO A 42 -21.73 -7.16 4.54
C PRO A 42 -23.19 -7.59 4.31
N PHE A 43 -24.10 -6.83 4.91
CA PHE A 43 -25.53 -6.93 4.64
C PHE A 43 -25.91 -6.10 3.40
N CYS A 44 -26.85 -6.62 2.61
CA CYS A 44 -27.36 -5.91 1.44
C CYS A 44 -28.07 -4.62 1.87
N PRO A 45 -27.72 -3.44 1.31
CA PRO A 45 -28.34 -2.18 1.71
C PRO A 45 -29.82 -2.07 1.32
N LYS A 46 -30.30 -2.92 0.41
CA LYS A 46 -31.71 -2.92 -0.06
C LYS A 46 -32.62 -3.81 0.76
N CYS A 47 -32.18 -5.03 1.09
CA CYS A 47 -33.03 -6.05 1.75
C CYS A 47 -32.52 -6.53 3.10
N GLY A 48 -31.36 -6.06 3.56
CA GLY A 48 -30.78 -6.45 4.85
C GLY A 48 -30.25 -7.88 4.93
N VAL A 49 -30.28 -8.66 3.84
CA VAL A 49 -29.76 -10.03 3.81
C VAL A 49 -28.25 -10.06 3.63
N MET A 50 -27.57 -10.94 4.35
CA MET A 50 -26.11 -11.14 4.24
C MET A 50 -25.74 -11.52 2.81
N MET A 51 -24.69 -10.87 2.29
CA MET A 51 -24.27 -11.04 0.90
C MET A 51 -23.29 -12.22 0.75
N ASN A 52 -23.32 -12.89 -0.40
CA ASN A 52 -22.40 -13.98 -0.73
C ASN A 52 -21.11 -13.41 -1.32
N ARG A 53 -19.97 -14.01 -0.98
CA ARG A 53 -18.68 -13.71 -1.64
C ARG A 53 -18.76 -14.10 -3.12
N ASN A 54 -18.40 -13.21 -4.04
CA ASN A 54 -18.51 -13.45 -5.49
C ASN A 54 -17.26 -13.00 -6.29
N GLY A 55 -16.08 -13.34 -5.80
CA GLY A 55 -14.82 -13.06 -6.46
C GLY A 55 -14.12 -11.82 -5.91
N TYR A 56 -13.40 -11.12 -6.78
CA TYR A 56 -12.58 -9.96 -6.42
C TYR A 56 -12.34 -9.04 -7.62
N ASN A 57 -11.97 -7.78 -7.37
CA ASN A 57 -11.30 -6.93 -8.35
C ASN A 57 -9.84 -6.74 -7.93
N THR A 58 -8.97 -6.47 -8.90
CA THR A 58 -7.54 -6.21 -8.63
C THR A 58 -7.24 -4.73 -8.82
N TYR A 59 -6.62 -4.12 -7.82
CA TYR A 59 -6.14 -2.75 -7.86
C TYR A 59 -4.64 -2.76 -7.90
N CYS A 60 -4.08 -1.98 -8.82
CA CYS A 60 -2.65 -1.93 -9.07
C CYS A 60 -2.19 -0.49 -8.85
N LYS A 61 -1.10 -0.29 -8.10
CA LYS A 61 -0.38 0.99 -8.11
C LYS A 61 1.03 0.73 -8.62
N LYS A 62 1.37 1.41 -9.71
CA LYS A 62 2.65 1.28 -10.39
C LYS A 62 3.79 1.40 -9.38
N HIS A 63 4.77 0.50 -9.48
CA HIS A 63 5.97 0.44 -8.62
C HIS A 63 5.72 0.16 -7.12
N ILE A 64 4.47 -0.04 -6.69
CA ILE A 64 4.14 -0.44 -5.30
C ILE A 64 3.71 -1.90 -5.28
N GLY A 65 2.73 -2.25 -6.11
CA GLY A 65 2.18 -3.60 -6.17
C GLY A 65 0.70 -3.61 -6.52
N SER A 66 0.08 -4.77 -6.30
CA SER A 66 -1.34 -4.99 -6.55
C SER A 66 -2.01 -5.65 -5.35
N ILE A 67 -3.28 -5.30 -5.12
CA ILE A 67 -4.14 -5.90 -4.12
C ILE A 67 -5.43 -6.43 -4.77
N LYS A 68 -5.90 -7.59 -4.31
CA LYS A 68 -7.20 -8.12 -4.69
C LYS A 68 -8.22 -7.74 -3.61
N MET A 69 -9.26 -7.00 -3.97
CA MET A 69 -10.37 -6.61 -3.09
C MET A 69 -11.56 -7.52 -3.29
N GLY A 70 -12.08 -8.10 -2.20
CA GLY A 70 -13.21 -9.01 -2.22
C GLY A 70 -14.49 -8.34 -2.75
N ARG A 71 -15.29 -9.11 -3.49
CA ARG A 71 -16.62 -8.70 -3.94
C ARG A 71 -17.70 -9.53 -3.28
N TYR A 72 -18.88 -8.92 -3.19
CA TYR A 72 -20.08 -9.58 -2.71
C TYR A 72 -21.27 -9.37 -3.64
N ILE A 73 -22.22 -10.31 -3.59
CA ILE A 73 -23.52 -10.21 -4.27
C ILE A 73 -24.65 -10.60 -3.34
N CYS A 74 -25.73 -9.82 -3.38
CA CYS A 74 -26.94 -10.16 -2.66
C CYS A 74 -27.63 -11.36 -3.34
N PRO A 75 -27.94 -12.44 -2.61
CA PRO A 75 -28.62 -13.60 -3.21
C PRO A 75 -30.03 -13.27 -3.69
N ILE A 76 -30.70 -12.28 -3.10
CA ILE A 76 -32.08 -11.86 -3.42
C ILE A 76 -32.08 -10.74 -4.45
N CYS A 77 -31.54 -9.57 -4.09
CA CYS A 77 -31.59 -8.36 -4.93
C CYS A 77 -30.63 -8.40 -6.13
N LYS A 78 -29.69 -9.35 -6.16
CA LYS A 78 -28.59 -9.44 -7.15
C LYS A 78 -27.66 -8.22 -7.20
N GLU A 79 -27.83 -7.27 -6.28
CA GLU A 79 -26.94 -6.13 -6.12
C GLU A 79 -25.54 -6.59 -5.73
N SER A 80 -24.50 -5.99 -6.33
CA SER A 80 -23.12 -6.31 -5.99
C SER A 80 -22.45 -5.15 -5.27
N CYS A 81 -21.59 -5.46 -4.30
CA CYS A 81 -20.70 -4.49 -3.68
C CYS A 81 -19.27 -5.04 -3.64
N GLU A 82 -18.34 -4.15 -3.30
CA GLU A 82 -16.93 -4.45 -3.12
C GLU A 82 -16.52 -4.04 -1.71
N GLU A 83 -15.46 -4.68 -1.22
CA GLU A 83 -14.75 -4.21 -0.05
C GLU A 83 -14.33 -2.76 -0.12
N ASP A 84 -14.31 -2.13 1.05
CA ASP A 84 -13.89 -0.76 1.17
C ASP A 84 -12.41 -0.61 0.80
N ARG A 85 -12.11 0.41 -0.02
CA ARG A 85 -10.76 0.67 -0.53
C ARG A 85 -9.93 1.50 0.43
N SER A 86 -10.51 2.04 1.50
CA SER A 86 -9.78 2.90 2.45
C SER A 86 -8.57 2.19 3.03
N PHE A 87 -8.64 0.86 3.21
CA PHE A 87 -7.47 0.07 3.59
C PHE A 87 -6.29 0.25 2.62
N TRP A 88 -6.52 0.11 1.31
CA TRP A 88 -5.47 0.25 0.31
C TRP A 88 -4.98 1.69 0.16
N GLU A 89 -5.89 2.66 0.27
CA GLU A 89 -5.54 4.07 0.25
C GLU A 89 -4.68 4.46 1.46
N GLU A 90 -5.06 4.03 2.66
CA GLU A 90 -4.31 4.27 3.89
C GLU A 90 -2.96 3.54 3.87
N LEU A 91 -2.91 2.30 3.38
CA LEU A 91 -1.66 1.55 3.21
C LEU A 91 -0.68 2.30 2.30
N LYS A 92 -1.16 2.82 1.15
CA LYS A 92 -0.34 3.65 0.26
C LYS A 92 0.12 4.93 0.94
N GLY A 93 -0.80 5.64 1.61
CA GLY A 93 -0.48 6.88 2.32
C GLY A 93 0.62 6.69 3.37
N ASN A 94 0.48 5.66 4.19
CA ASN A 94 1.47 5.31 5.22
C ASN A 94 2.81 4.94 4.61
N LEU A 95 2.81 4.17 3.52
CA LEU A 95 4.03 3.83 2.81
C LEU A 95 4.76 5.09 2.30
N PHE A 96 4.05 5.98 1.60
CA PHE A 96 4.65 7.22 1.10
C PHE A 96 5.15 8.12 2.23
N GLY A 97 4.40 8.23 3.33
CA GLY A 97 4.83 8.98 4.52
C GLY A 97 6.12 8.43 5.14
N CYS A 98 6.30 7.10 5.15
CA CYS A 98 7.55 6.47 5.59
C CYS A 98 8.72 6.84 4.65
N MET A 99 8.50 6.78 3.34
CA MET A 99 9.51 7.14 2.33
C MET A 99 9.92 8.60 2.44
N ASP A 100 8.96 9.51 2.64
CA ASP A 100 9.22 10.93 2.86
C ASP A 100 10.04 11.17 4.13
N THR A 101 9.71 10.46 5.21
CA THR A 101 10.47 10.54 6.48
C THR A 101 11.92 10.10 6.28
N ILE A 102 12.15 8.98 5.58
CA ILE A 102 13.50 8.50 5.27
C ILE A 102 14.25 9.53 4.42
N TYR A 103 13.61 10.05 3.36
CA TYR A 103 14.19 11.05 2.50
C TYR A 103 14.59 12.32 3.26
N GLN A 104 13.72 12.82 4.14
CA GLN A 104 13.97 13.99 4.97
C GLN A 104 15.12 13.77 5.94
N LYS A 105 15.18 12.61 6.62
CA LYS A 105 16.30 12.26 7.51
C LYS A 105 17.63 12.21 6.76
N LEU A 106 17.67 11.60 5.58
CA LEU A 106 18.88 11.57 4.75
C LEU A 106 19.31 12.97 4.29
N ARG A 107 18.35 13.84 3.94
CA ARG A 107 18.62 15.24 3.61
C ARG A 107 19.17 16.02 4.79
N PHE A 108 18.62 15.81 5.99
CA PHE A 108 19.11 16.42 7.22
C PHE A 108 20.56 15.99 7.52
N CYS A 109 20.91 14.74 7.26
CA CYS A 109 22.29 14.24 7.35
C CYS A 109 23.20 14.67 6.19
N HIS A 110 22.79 15.64 5.37
CA HIS A 110 23.54 16.16 4.21
C HIS A 110 23.97 15.09 3.20
N VAL A 111 23.24 13.98 3.09
CA VAL A 111 23.52 12.95 2.08
C VAL A 111 23.29 13.56 0.69
N LEU A 112 24.27 13.40 -0.19
CA LEU A 112 24.17 13.85 -1.58
C LEU A 112 22.96 13.18 -2.25
N TYR A 113 22.29 13.92 -3.13
CA TYR A 113 21.09 13.42 -3.82
C TYR A 113 21.32 12.07 -4.52
N ALA A 114 22.49 11.85 -5.13
CA ALA A 114 22.86 10.57 -5.73
C ALA A 114 22.90 9.42 -4.71
N GLY A 115 23.41 9.69 -3.50
CA GLY A 115 23.40 8.73 -2.39
C GLY A 115 21.98 8.43 -1.93
N ILE A 116 21.14 9.46 -1.77
CA ILE A 116 19.73 9.29 -1.41
C ILE A 116 19.00 8.46 -2.47
N SER A 117 19.17 8.77 -3.75
CA SER A 117 18.55 8.02 -4.85
C SER A 117 18.92 6.55 -4.80
N LYS A 118 20.20 6.24 -4.58
CA LYS A 118 20.68 4.86 -4.48
C LYS A 118 20.12 4.15 -3.24
N THR A 119 20.01 4.83 -2.11
CA THR A 119 19.37 4.28 -0.90
C THR A 119 17.88 4.00 -1.14
N MET A 120 17.15 4.94 -1.75
CA MET A 120 15.73 4.78 -2.05
C MET A 120 15.49 3.64 -3.05
N GLU A 121 16.40 3.42 -4.01
CA GLU A 121 16.35 2.28 -4.94
C GLU A 121 16.57 0.92 -4.26
N LEU A 122 17.26 0.87 -3.12
CA LEU A 122 17.39 -0.37 -2.34
C LEU A 122 16.10 -0.68 -1.56
N ILE A 123 15.42 0.35 -1.07
CA ILE A 123 14.17 0.21 -0.29
C ILE A 123 12.99 -0.06 -1.22
N PHE A 124 12.93 0.64 -2.36
CA PHE A 124 11.97 0.43 -3.44
C PHE A 124 12.72 0.24 -4.76
N PRO A 125 13.08 -1.03 -5.09
CA PRO A 125 13.67 -1.34 -6.37
C PRO A 125 12.73 -0.91 -7.49
N LYS A 126 13.14 0.10 -8.26
CA LYS A 126 12.42 0.49 -9.47
C LYS A 126 12.43 -0.74 -10.39
N GLY A 127 11.26 -1.31 -10.68
CA GLY A 127 11.13 -2.32 -11.72
C GLY A 127 11.77 -1.81 -13.03
N LYS A 128 12.36 -2.72 -13.83
CA LYS A 128 13.25 -2.44 -14.99
C LYS A 128 12.71 -1.52 -16.12
N LYS A 129 11.57 -0.84 -15.96
CA LYS A 129 10.97 0.06 -16.96
C LYS A 129 10.89 1.49 -16.41
N HIS A 130 11.88 2.30 -16.77
CA HIS A 130 12.07 3.69 -16.34
C HIS A 130 11.17 4.67 -17.13
N ASN A 131 10.55 5.65 -16.46
CA ASN A 131 10.18 6.95 -17.04
C ASN A 131 10.71 8.06 -16.07
N PRO A 132 11.43 9.10 -16.51
CA PRO A 132 12.21 9.98 -15.62
C PRO A 132 11.45 11.03 -14.78
N GLU A 133 10.12 11.11 -14.85
CA GLU A 133 9.38 12.31 -14.38
C GLU A 133 9.04 12.37 -12.87
N TYR A 134 9.39 11.37 -12.06
CA TYR A 134 8.87 11.25 -10.69
C TYR A 134 9.57 12.04 -9.58
N ILE A 135 10.31 13.11 -9.90
CA ILE A 135 10.82 14.02 -8.86
C ILE A 135 9.86 15.19 -8.63
N HIS A 136 8.88 15.41 -9.52
CA HIS A 136 7.84 16.43 -9.36
C HIS A 136 6.46 15.84 -9.63
N GLY A 137 5.83 15.23 -8.61
CA GLY A 137 4.49 14.67 -8.79
C GLY A 137 3.94 13.88 -7.60
N VAL A 138 4.01 14.43 -6.39
CA VAL A 138 3.13 13.97 -5.31
C VAL A 138 1.75 14.54 -5.60
N GLY A 139 0.93 13.83 -6.38
CA GLY A 139 -0.40 14.31 -6.67
C GLY A 139 -1.10 13.62 -7.83
N ARG A 140 -1.97 12.68 -7.46
CA ARG A 140 -3.17 12.25 -8.18
C ARG A 140 -2.97 11.49 -9.51
N GLU A 141 -3.93 10.59 -9.69
CA GLU A 141 -4.28 9.89 -10.93
C GLU A 141 -3.44 8.63 -11.23
N ASP A 142 -4.00 7.79 -12.11
CA ASP A 142 -3.64 6.40 -12.43
C ASP A 142 -4.16 5.33 -11.48
N MET A 143 -5.49 5.28 -11.30
CA MET A 143 -6.19 4.05 -10.93
C MET A 143 -6.57 3.32 -12.23
N HIS A 144 -5.74 2.38 -12.68
CA HIS A 144 -6.04 1.55 -13.86
C HIS A 144 -6.64 0.20 -13.40
N PRO A 145 -7.84 -0.20 -13.88
CA PRO A 145 -8.50 -1.45 -13.47
C PRO A 145 -7.96 -2.72 -14.14
N ALA A 146 -6.77 -2.69 -14.75
CA ALA A 146 -6.15 -3.87 -15.35
C ALA A 146 -4.63 -3.75 -15.27
N CYS A 147 -3.97 -4.76 -14.70
CA CYS A 147 -2.53 -4.94 -14.86
C CYS A 147 -2.34 -6.07 -15.89
N ALA A 148 -1.91 -5.67 -17.10
CA ALA A 148 -1.37 -6.53 -18.15
C ALA A 148 0.16 -6.41 -18.15
#